data_AF-A0A8X6LJH4-F1
#
_entry.id   AF-A0A8X6LJH4-F1
#
_cell.length_a   1.000
_cell.length_b   1.000
_cell.length_c   1.000
_cell.angle_alpha   90.00
_cell.angle_beta   90.00
_cell.angle_gamma   90.00
#
_symmetry.space_group_name_H-M   'P 1'
#
loop_
_entity.id
_entity.type
_entity.pdbx_description
1 polymer ?
#
loop_
_entity_poly.entity_id
_entity_poly.type
_entity_poly.pdbx_seq_one_letter_code
_entity_poly.pdbx_strand_id
1 'polypeptide(L)'
;MSSQKLALYIHAMMAACMDPRDFFGKNLVLKLRSRTEENANYTNPFQILVLCNAGDIMTSKDVEKVTAAFNSRHRPFWTGMWLVIFTIHISFHSL
;
A
#
# COMPACT_ATOMS: atom_id res chain seq x y z
N MET A 1 -9.49 5.11 11.41
CA MET A 1 -9.18 4.82 9.98
C MET A 1 -8.66 3.39 9.84
N SER A 2 -9.28 2.58 8.98
CA SER A 2 -8.85 1.19 8.69
C SER A 2 -7.48 1.14 7.99
N SER A 3 -6.79 0.01 8.03
CA SER A 3 -5.47 -0.16 7.39
C SER A 3 -5.53 0.01 5.87
N GLN A 4 -6.64 -0.38 5.23
CA GLN A 4 -6.87 -0.18 3.79
C GLN A 4 -7.02 1.31 3.45
N LYS A 5 -7.82 2.07 4.23
CA LYS A 5 -7.97 3.51 4.02
C LYS A 5 -6.64 4.24 4.25
N LEU A 6 -5.86 3.82 5.24
CA LEU A 6 -4.51 4.35 5.49
C LEU A 6 -3.58 4.12 4.29
N ALA A 7 -3.55 2.90 3.75
CA ALA A 7 -2.74 2.58 2.58
C ALA A 7 -3.15 3.40 1.34
N LEU A 8 -4.46 3.54 1.09
CA LEU A 8 -4.96 4.37 -0.01
C LEU A 8 -4.55 5.84 0.16
N TYR A 9 -4.61 6.36 1.38
CA TYR A 9 -4.22 7.73 1.67
C TYR A 9 -2.73 7.98 1.45
N ILE A 10 -1.87 7.07 1.94
CA ILE A 10 -0.42 7.13 1.70
C ILE A 10 -0.11 7.04 0.19
N HIS A 11 -0.79 6.14 -0.52
CA HIS A 11 -0.63 6.00 -1.97
C HIS A 11 -1.00 7.28 -2.72
N ALA A 12 -2.13 7.90 -2.37
CA ALA A 12 -2.56 9.16 -2.96
C ALA A 12 -1.59 10.30 -2.64
N MET A 13 -1.05 10.38 -1.41
CA MET A 13 -0.03 11.37 -1.05
C MET A 13 1.23 11.25 -1.91
N MET A 14 1.78 10.03 -2.05
CA MET A 14 2.97 9.81 -2.87
C MET A 14 2.73 10.16 -4.33
N ALA A 15 1.54 9.84 -4.85
CA ALA A 15 1.19 10.18 -6.22
C ALA A 15 0.97 11.69 -6.44
N ALA A 16 0.61 12.43 -5.38
CA ALA A 16 0.58 13.89 -5.35
C ALA A 16 1.92 14.53 -4.94
N CYS A 17 3.01 13.77 -4.94
CA CYS A 17 4.36 14.22 -4.55
C CYS A 17 4.46 14.79 -3.13
N MET A 18 3.61 14.34 -2.21
CA MET A 18 3.66 14.69 -0.78
C MET A 18 4.38 13.59 0.01
N ASP A 19 5.22 13.95 0.97
CA ASP A 19 5.93 12.98 1.81
C ASP A 19 5.00 12.37 2.87
N PRO A 20 4.64 11.07 2.80
CA PRO A 20 3.82 10.42 3.81
C PRO A 20 4.56 10.16 5.14
N ARG A 21 5.89 10.34 5.19
CA ARG A 21 6.69 10.21 6.41
C ARG A 21 6.64 11.46 7.29
N ASP A 22 6.29 12.61 6.72
CA ASP A 22 6.11 13.88 7.44
C ASP A 22 4.71 14.47 7.23
N PHE A 23 3.70 13.69 7.59
CA PHE A 23 2.32 14.18 7.60
C PHE A 23 2.03 14.88 8.93
N PHE A 24 2.26 16.20 8.97
CA PHE A 24 2.11 16.99 10.21
C PHE A 24 2.92 16.40 11.38
N GLY A 25 4.19 16.04 11.13
CA GLY A 25 5.06 15.40 12.11
C GLY A 25 4.73 13.93 12.41
N LYS A 26 3.87 13.28 11.62
CA LYS A 26 3.52 11.86 11.76
C LYS A 26 4.01 11.05 10.57
N ASN A 27 4.73 9.98 10.87
CA ASN A 27 5.13 9.01 9.87
C ASN A 27 4.00 8.00 9.61
N LEU A 28 3.24 8.23 8.53
CA LEU A 28 2.14 7.35 8.15
C LEU A 28 2.63 6.01 7.61
N VAL A 29 3.82 5.96 6.99
CA VAL A 29 4.45 4.73 6.48
C VAL A 29 4.73 3.78 7.64
N LEU A 30 5.37 4.27 8.71
CA LEU A 30 5.64 3.50 9.93
C LEU A 30 4.35 3.00 10.58
N LYS A 31 3.30 3.84 10.60
CA LYS A 31 1.98 3.47 11.12
C LYS A 31 1.32 2.37 10.30
N LEU A 32 1.50 2.37 8.97
CA LEU A 32 1.02 1.29 8.12
C LEU A 32 1.83 0.01 8.37
N ARG A 33 3.15 0.12 8.55
CA ARG A 33 4.04 -1.01 8.81
C ARG A 33 3.65 -1.78 10.07
N SER A 34 3.46 -1.11 11.20
CA SER A 34 3.05 -1.79 12.45
C SER A 34 1.75 -2.57 12.28
N ARG A 35 0.77 -2.00 11.55
CA ARG A 35 -0.52 -2.66 11.27
C ARG A 35 -0.38 -3.89 10.37
N THR A 36 0.57 -3.90 9.44
CA THR A 36 0.84 -5.06 8.59
C THR A 36 1.56 -6.18 9.34
N GLU A 37 2.32 -5.84 10.38
CA GLU A 37 3.03 -6.79 11.24
C GLU A 37 2.10 -7.40 12.29
N GLU A 38 1.25 -6.59 12.93
CA GLU A 38 0.26 -7.02 13.93
C GLU A 38 -0.80 -7.96 13.36
N ASN A 39 -1.11 -7.85 12.06
CA ASN A 39 -2.17 -8.64 11.45
C ASN A 39 -1.65 -10.02 11.01
N ALA A 40 -1.86 -11.01 11.87
CA ALA A 40 -1.41 -12.39 11.67
C ALA A 40 -2.23 -13.19 10.64
N ASN A 41 -3.52 -12.89 10.48
CA ASN A 41 -4.44 -13.74 9.72
C ASN A 41 -4.46 -13.39 8.22
N TYR A 42 -4.59 -12.10 7.90
CA TYR A 42 -4.70 -11.67 6.51
C TYR A 42 -4.29 -10.20 6.37
N THR A 43 -3.16 -9.98 5.69
CA THR A 43 -2.78 -8.64 5.24
C THR A 43 -3.24 -8.47 3.80
N ASN A 44 -4.02 -7.43 3.54
CA ASN A 44 -4.34 -7.05 2.16
C ASN A 44 -3.03 -6.74 1.40
N PRO A 45 -2.74 -7.41 0.26
CA PRO A 45 -1.51 -7.21 -0.51
C PRO A 45 -1.26 -5.76 -0.92
N PHE A 46 -2.33 -4.98 -1.13
CA PHE A 46 -2.20 -3.56 -1.44
C PHE A 46 -1.46 -2.77 -0.34
N GLN A 47 -1.62 -3.15 0.93
CA GLN A 47 -0.93 -2.48 2.04
C GLN A 47 0.59 -2.71 1.96
N ILE A 48 1.01 -3.93 1.62
CA ILE A 48 2.42 -4.29 1.44
C ILE A 48 3.00 -3.58 0.21
N LEU A 49 2.23 -3.50 -0.89
CA LEU A 49 2.64 -2.77 -2.08
C LEU A 49 2.85 -1.28 -1.81
N VAL A 50 1.98 -0.65 -1.02
CA VAL A 50 2.13 0.76 -0.63
C VAL A 50 3.37 0.99 0.22
N LEU A 51 3.71 0.07 1.14
CA LEU A 51 4.96 0.14 1.90
C LEU A 51 6.18 0.04 0.97
N CYS A 52 6.16 -0.89 0.02
CA CYS A 52 7.23 -1.04 -0.98
C CYS A 52 7.39 0.24 -1.81
N ASN A 53 6.29 0.82 -2.31
CA ASN A 53 6.31 2.07 -3.09
C ASN A 53 6.81 3.27 -2.26
N ALA A 54 6.57 3.27 -0.95
CA ALA A 54 7.11 4.29 -0.05
C ALA A 54 8.62 4.12 0.21
N GLY A 55 9.25 3.04 -0.25
CA GLY A 55 10.65 2.72 0.03
C GLY A 55 10.87 2.16 1.44
N ASP A 56 9.85 1.52 2.02
CA ASP A 56 10.01 0.76 3.26
C ASP A 56 10.77 -0.56 3.00
N ILE A 57 11.45 -1.10 4.01
CA ILE A 57 12.25 -2.32 3.86
C ILE A 57 11.33 -3.54 3.82
N MET A 58 11.27 -4.20 2.66
CA MET A 58 10.47 -5.40 2.48
C MET A 58 11.19 -6.65 3.01
N THR A 59 10.47 -7.47 3.77
CA THR A 59 10.98 -8.73 4.32
C THR A 59 10.57 -9.93 3.45
N SER A 60 11.22 -11.08 3.62
CA SER A 60 10.80 -12.33 2.96
C SER A 60 9.34 -12.69 3.28
N LYS A 61 8.90 -12.47 4.53
CA LYS A 61 7.52 -12.68 4.97
C LYS A 61 6.52 -11.80 4.21
N ASP A 62 6.91 -10.56 3.87
CA ASP A 62 6.05 -9.65 3.10
C ASP A 62 5.87 -10.18 1.67
N VAL A 63 6.95 -10.65 1.06
CA VAL A 63 6.94 -11.28 -0.28
C VAL A 63 6.09 -12.55 -0.28
N GLU A 64 6.24 -13.39 0.74
CA GLU A 64 5.44 -14.61 0.90
C GLU A 64 3.94 -14.30 1.02
N LYS A 65 3.56 -13.31 1.84
CA LYS A 65 2.16 -12.87 1.98
C LYS A 65 1.57 -12.42 0.66
N VAL A 66 2.29 -11.59 -0.10
CA VAL A 66 1.83 -11.11 -1.41
C VAL A 66 1.72 -12.26 -2.42
N THR A 67 2.73 -13.15 -2.44
CA THR A 67 2.78 -14.30 -3.34
C THR A 67 1.65 -15.28 -3.04
N ALA A 68 1.42 -15.60 -1.77
CA ALA A 68 0.32 -16.45 -1.33
C ALA A 68 -1.04 -15.86 -1.73
N ALA A 69 -1.23 -14.55 -1.56
CA ALA A 69 -2.44 -13.88 -1.97
C ALA A 69 -2.63 -13.87 -3.50
N PHE A 70 -1.57 -13.66 -4.28
CA PHE A 70 -1.58 -13.68 -5.75
C PHE A 70 -1.92 -15.06 -6.33
N ASN A 71 -1.41 -16.11 -5.70
CA ASN A 71 -1.67 -17.50 -6.06
C ASN A 71 -3.02 -18.01 -5.55
N SER A 72 -3.66 -17.30 -4.61
CA SER A 72 -5.00 -17.65 -4.11
C SER A 72 -6.10 -17.30 -5.13
N ARG A 73 -7.26 -17.97 -5.01
CA ARG A 73 -8.47 -17.69 -5.80
C ARG A 73 -9.03 -16.26 -5.67
N HIS A 74 -8.47 -15.40 -4.79
CA HIS A 74 -8.85 -14.00 -4.59
C HIS A 74 -8.22 -13.00 -5.56
N ARG A 75 -7.51 -13.48 -6.59
CA ARG A 75 -6.88 -12.67 -7.66
C ARG A 75 -7.78 -11.54 -8.22
N PRO A 76 -9.11 -11.72 -8.44
CA PRO A 76 -9.96 -10.67 -9.02
C PRO A 76 -10.21 -9.47 -8.09
N PHE A 77 -10.14 -9.63 -6.78
CA PHE A 77 -10.61 -8.60 -5.83
C PHE A 77 -9.66 -7.40 -5.71
N TRP A 78 -8.35 -7.63 -5.79
CA TRP A 78 -7.34 -6.56 -5.71
C TRP A 78 -6.90 -6.04 -7.08
N THR A 79 -7.05 -6.84 -8.13
CA THR A 79 -6.80 -6.40 -9.53
C THR A 79 -7.85 -5.40 -10.01
N GLY A 80 -9.05 -5.37 -9.42
CA GLY A 80 -10.01 -4.27 -9.62
C GLY A 80 -9.53 -2.89 -9.14
N MET A 81 -8.48 -2.83 -8.32
CA MET A 81 -7.81 -1.58 -7.91
C MET A 81 -6.94 -0.96 -9.02
N TRP A 82 -6.89 -1.58 -10.21
CA TRP A 82 -6.20 -1.02 -11.37
C TRP A 82 -6.77 0.33 -11.78
N LEU A 83 -8.08 0.57 -11.61
CA LEU A 83 -8.66 1.89 -11.87
C LEU A 83 -7.95 2.94 -11.00
N VAL A 84 -7.96 2.82 -9.68
CA VAL A 84 -7.40 3.88 -8.80
C VAL A 84 -5.90 4.09 -8.99
N ILE A 85 -5.12 3.03 -9.20
CA ILE A 85 -3.67 3.12 -9.39
C ILE A 85 -3.33 3.74 -10.76
N PHE A 86 -4.03 3.34 -11.84
CA PHE A 86 -3.80 3.93 -13.17
C PHE A 86 -4.34 5.35 -13.29
N THR A 87 -5.51 5.69 -12.73
CA THR A 87 -6.03 7.06 -12.88
C THR A 87 -5.14 8.07 -12.18
N ILE A 88 -4.62 7.76 -10.99
CA ILE A 88 -3.79 8.74 -10.26
C ILE A 88 -2.38 8.83 -10.90
N HIS A 89 -1.78 7.71 -11.32
CA HIS A 89 -0.45 7.73 -11.94
C HIS A 89 -0.44 8.34 -13.35
N ILE A 90 -1.49 8.17 -14.16
CA ILE A 90 -1.61 8.82 -15.49
C ILE A 90 -1.90 10.32 -15.35
N SER A 91 -2.70 10.72 -14.36
CA SER A 91 -3.07 12.13 -14.16
C SER A 91 -1.87 13.02 -13.82
N PHE A 92 -0.83 12.49 -13.18
CA PHE A 92 0.37 13.26 -12.80
C PHE A 92 1.51 13.22 -13.82
N HIS A 93 1.58 12.21 -14.70
CA HIS A 93 2.59 12.21 -15.78
C HIS A 93 2.21 13.16 -16.94
N SER A 94 0.96 13.65 -16.98
CA SER A 94 0.45 14.53 -18.04
C SER A 94 0.44 16.02 -17.66
N LEU A 95 1.05 16.39 -16.53
CA LEU A 95 1.19 17.78 -16.03
C LEU A 95 2.67 18.19 -15.98
#